data_AF-A0A6D2HNP9-F1
#
_entry.id   AF-A0A6D2HNP9-F1
#
_cell.length_a   1.000
_cell.length_b   1.000
_cell.length_c   1.000
_cell.angle_alpha   90.00
_cell.angle_beta   90.00
_cell.angle_gamma   90.00
#
_symmetry.space_group_name_H-M   'P 1'
#
loop_
_entity.id
_entity.type
_entity.pdbx_description
1 polymer ?
#
loop_
_entity_poly.entity_id
_entity_poly.type
_entity_poly.pdbx_seq_one_letter_code
_entity_poly.pdbx_strand_id
1 'polypeptide(L)'
;MKRSFVDTATTTKTALDSSIVNKPVFLTKVHREELALKHRQDEIANQRRRLAQTTRSDLETDDNRDGNRNRGRDSDKSRDRDRESREQERRNRDREREEKSAKLEREKELNAMKEQYLGGSTKPKKRVIRPSEKFRFSFDWEITEDTSQGGNTNYEAQLLFGRGFRAGIDRREQKKLSAKHESATRGNENRRKNTSVDDKHWSENVKLEKMTERDWRIFKEDFNISYKGSKIPPPMRNWEESKLSPELLKAVERADYKKPRPIQMAAIPLGLQQRDVIGIAETGTGKTAAFVLPMLAYISKLPKMSEETQTEGGGSETVEEQGFTLSKGCEIVIATPGRLLDLLERRYVVLNQCNYVVLDEADRMIDLGFEPQVAAVLEAIPSSNLKPEKEDEELDEKKVYRTTYMFSATMPYRVKKLAKKFLRNPVEVTVSKSQDLISQKVMMVRESEKFWNLKKLIGELGGDETAMVFVSTQKKVESIVKNLEKLGTCRVATLHGGKSQEQRDTSLGGFKSKRFNVLVATDIASRGIDAEVAHVINYDMAKDIETYTHRIGRTGRAGKTGVATTFLTLEDKNVFYDLKRKLVECNSPVPPQLARHEASKVKPGTFKSQW
;
A
#
# COMPACT_ATOMS: atom_id res chain seq x y z
N MET A 1 -44.00 -63.41 -29.90
CA MET A 1 -42.75 -63.04 -30.61
C MET A 1 -42.56 -61.54 -30.40
N LYS A 2 -41.75 -61.13 -29.41
CA LYS A 2 -40.32 -60.80 -29.49
C LYS A 2 -40.00 -59.57 -30.38
N ARG A 3 -39.28 -58.63 -29.74
CA ARG A 3 -38.61 -57.39 -30.21
C ARG A 3 -39.47 -56.12 -30.12
N SER A 4 -39.02 -54.97 -29.66
CA SER A 4 -37.93 -54.49 -28.79
C SER A 4 -37.91 -52.97 -29.00
N PHE A 5 -38.17 -52.20 -27.94
CA PHE A 5 -37.96 -50.75 -27.85
C PHE A 5 -36.54 -50.34 -28.30
N VAL A 6 -36.42 -49.24 -29.05
CA VAL A 6 -35.59 -48.08 -28.70
C VAL A 6 -36.22 -46.84 -29.35
N ASP A 7 -36.81 -45.98 -28.52
CA ASP A 7 -37.06 -44.58 -28.88
C ASP A 7 -36.38 -43.70 -27.83
N THR A 8 -35.80 -42.63 -28.35
CA THR A 8 -34.74 -41.80 -27.79
C THR A 8 -35.24 -40.82 -26.73
N ALA A 9 -34.58 -40.81 -25.57
CA ALA A 9 -34.67 -39.72 -24.59
C ALA A 9 -33.40 -38.84 -24.67
N THR A 10 -33.58 -37.61 -25.13
CA THR A 10 -32.59 -36.53 -25.00
C THR A 10 -32.81 -35.83 -23.66
N THR A 11 -31.93 -36.08 -22.69
CA THR A 11 -31.93 -35.38 -21.40
C THR A 11 -30.93 -34.23 -21.43
N THR A 12 -31.43 -33.01 -21.56
CA THR A 12 -30.71 -31.77 -21.25
C THR A 12 -30.45 -31.69 -19.74
N LYS A 13 -29.17 -31.57 -19.34
CA LYS A 13 -28.76 -31.24 -17.97
C LYS A 13 -28.96 -29.76 -17.69
N THR A 14 -30.05 -29.40 -17.01
CA THR A 14 -30.12 -28.20 -16.19
C THR A 14 -29.32 -28.42 -14.91
N ALA A 15 -28.36 -27.55 -14.65
CA ALA A 15 -27.83 -27.33 -13.31
C ALA A 15 -28.94 -26.72 -12.46
N LEU A 16 -29.47 -27.53 -11.54
CA LEU A 16 -30.42 -27.12 -10.52
C LEU A 16 -29.79 -27.42 -9.16
N ASP A 17 -29.63 -26.34 -8.40
CA ASP A 17 -29.87 -26.25 -6.96
C ASP A 17 -29.22 -27.28 -6.04
N SER A 18 -28.22 -26.81 -5.28
CA SER A 18 -27.65 -27.51 -4.12
C SER A 18 -28.61 -27.53 -2.91
N SER A 19 -29.91 -27.70 -3.13
CA SER A 19 -30.93 -27.59 -2.07
C SER A 19 -32.13 -28.53 -2.20
N ILE A 20 -32.07 -29.60 -3.02
CA ILE A 20 -33.10 -30.65 -3.00
C ILE A 20 -32.60 -31.86 -2.20
N VAL A 21 -33.12 -31.92 -0.98
CA VAL A 21 -33.00 -32.97 0.01
C VAL A 21 -33.24 -34.37 -0.58
N ASN A 22 -32.33 -35.28 -0.23
CA ASN A 22 -32.46 -36.74 -0.24
C ASN A 22 -33.91 -37.24 -0.12
N LYS A 23 -34.47 -37.78 -1.20
CA LYS A 23 -35.56 -38.76 -1.08
C LYS A 23 -34.98 -40.15 -1.39
N PRO A 24 -34.99 -41.10 -0.44
CA PRO A 24 -34.53 -42.45 -0.70
C PRO A 24 -35.42 -43.09 -1.77
N VAL A 25 -34.81 -43.46 -2.89
CA VAL A 25 -35.48 -44.15 -3.99
C VAL A 25 -35.67 -45.62 -3.58
N PHE A 26 -36.90 -46.11 -3.65
CA PHE A 26 -37.20 -47.51 -3.33
C PHE A 26 -36.59 -48.42 -4.39
N LEU A 27 -35.64 -49.26 -3.98
CA LEU A 27 -35.01 -50.29 -4.80
C LEU A 27 -35.61 -51.65 -4.45
N THR A 28 -36.02 -52.40 -5.47
CA THR A 28 -36.49 -53.78 -5.32
C THR A 28 -35.39 -54.65 -4.68
N LYS A 29 -35.78 -55.73 -3.99
CA LYS A 29 -34.83 -56.61 -3.28
C LYS A 29 -33.74 -57.16 -4.22
N VAL A 30 -34.16 -57.62 -5.41
CA VAL A 30 -33.26 -58.12 -6.46
C VAL A 30 -32.27 -57.05 -6.90
N HIS A 31 -32.72 -55.81 -7.09
CA HIS A 31 -31.85 -54.74 -7.56
C HIS A 31 -30.87 -54.25 -6.47
N ARG A 32 -31.24 -54.35 -5.19
CA ARG A 32 -30.31 -54.14 -4.07
C ARG A 32 -29.24 -55.22 -3.98
N GLU A 33 -29.60 -56.47 -4.22
CA GLU A 33 -28.66 -57.60 -4.22
C GLU A 33 -27.64 -57.47 -5.38
N GLU A 34 -28.09 -57.05 -6.57
CA GLU A 34 -27.20 -56.78 -7.71
C GLU A 34 -26.24 -55.61 -7.45
N LEU A 35 -26.73 -54.49 -6.90
CA LEU A 35 -25.89 -53.35 -6.56
C LEU A 35 -24.86 -53.69 -5.48
N ALA A 36 -25.26 -54.47 -4.47
CA ALA A 36 -24.34 -54.94 -3.44
C ALA A 36 -23.26 -55.88 -4.00
N LEU A 37 -23.62 -56.80 -4.92
CA LEU A 37 -22.67 -57.66 -5.61
C LEU A 37 -21.68 -56.86 -6.45
N LYS A 38 -22.15 -55.82 -7.16
CA LYS A 38 -21.31 -54.95 -7.97
C LYS A 38 -20.33 -54.14 -7.12
N HIS A 39 -20.81 -53.57 -6.00
CA HIS A 39 -19.95 -52.84 -5.07
C HIS A 39 -18.87 -53.76 -4.46
N ARG A 40 -19.23 -55.01 -4.14
CA ARG A 40 -18.30 -56.02 -3.63
C ARG A 40 -17.24 -56.41 -4.67
N GLN A 41 -17.63 -56.51 -5.95
CA GLN A 41 -16.69 -56.76 -7.05
C GLN A 41 -15.71 -55.59 -7.23
N ASP A 42 -16.18 -54.35 -7.16
CA ASP A 42 -15.34 -53.16 -7.27
C ASP A 42 -14.36 -53.03 -6.08
N GLU A 43 -14.79 -53.38 -4.86
CA GLU A 43 -13.91 -53.43 -3.68
C GLU A 43 -12.81 -54.50 -3.82
N ILE A 44 -13.17 -55.70 -4.28
CA ILE A 44 -12.19 -56.78 -4.53
C ILE A 44 -11.19 -56.37 -5.63
N ALA A 45 -11.67 -55.71 -6.69
CA ALA A 45 -10.81 -55.22 -7.76
C ALA A 45 -9.84 -54.13 -7.26
N ASN A 46 -10.31 -53.21 -6.41
CA ASN A 46 -9.46 -52.19 -5.79
C ASN A 46 -8.44 -52.78 -4.81
N GLN A 47 -8.81 -53.80 -4.02
CA GLN A 47 -7.86 -54.52 -3.17
C GLN A 47 -6.79 -55.24 -4.00
N ARG A 48 -7.17 -55.91 -5.10
CA ARG A 48 -6.21 -56.54 -6.02
C ARG A 48 -5.27 -55.52 -6.65
N ARG A 49 -5.76 -54.33 -7.04
CA ARG A 49 -4.91 -53.24 -7.55
C ARG A 49 -3.93 -52.72 -6.50
N ARG A 50 -4.36 -52.56 -5.25
CA ARG A 50 -3.47 -52.15 -4.14
C ARG A 50 -2.39 -53.20 -3.87
N LEU A 51 -2.76 -54.48 -3.82
CA LEU A 51 -1.82 -55.59 -3.65
C LEU A 51 -0.81 -55.69 -4.79
N ALA A 52 -1.24 -55.43 -6.03
CA ALA A 52 -0.35 -55.37 -7.20
C ALA A 52 0.60 -54.15 -7.18
N GLN A 53 0.21 -53.05 -6.52
CA GLN A 53 1.08 -51.89 -6.33
C GLN A 53 2.09 -52.10 -5.21
N THR A 54 1.71 -52.73 -4.09
CA THR A 54 2.65 -53.05 -3.00
C THR A 54 3.66 -54.13 -3.40
N THR A 55 3.24 -55.16 -4.14
CA THR A 55 4.18 -56.16 -4.68
C THR A 55 5.16 -55.58 -5.70
N ARG A 56 4.81 -54.47 -6.37
CA ARG A 56 5.74 -53.71 -7.21
C ARG A 56 6.71 -52.84 -6.42
N SER A 57 6.29 -52.23 -5.32
CA SER A 57 7.20 -51.45 -4.46
C SER A 57 8.17 -52.33 -3.68
N ASP A 58 7.77 -53.54 -3.30
CA ASP A 58 8.62 -54.46 -2.54
C ASP A 58 9.74 -55.08 -3.40
N LEU A 59 9.56 -55.15 -4.74
CA LEU A 59 10.58 -55.58 -5.69
C LEU A 59 11.61 -54.49 -6.07
N GLU A 60 11.35 -53.22 -5.74
CA GLU A 60 12.27 -52.10 -6.03
C GLU A 60 13.20 -51.78 -4.84
N THR A 61 13.08 -52.47 -3.70
CA THR A 61 13.79 -52.12 -2.46
C THR A 61 15.00 -53.02 -2.12
N ASP A 62 15.32 -54.03 -2.93
CA ASP A 62 16.33 -55.06 -2.57
C ASP A 62 17.56 -55.13 -3.49
N ASP A 63 18.05 -53.99 -4.00
CA ASP A 63 19.22 -53.99 -4.90
C ASP A 63 20.22 -52.84 -4.62
N ASN A 64 20.54 -52.60 -3.34
CA ASN A 64 21.60 -51.67 -2.94
C ASN A 64 22.48 -52.22 -1.81
N ARG A 65 23.24 -53.28 -2.12
CA ARG A 65 24.52 -53.57 -1.45
C ARG A 65 25.56 -53.98 -2.49
N ASP A 66 26.41 -53.01 -2.81
CA ASP A 66 27.86 -53.12 -3.04
C ASP A 66 28.35 -52.29 -4.24
N GLY A 67 29.49 -51.64 -4.04
CA GLY A 67 30.30 -51.10 -5.14
C GLY A 67 30.45 -49.59 -5.17
N ASN A 68 31.08 -49.02 -4.14
CA ASN A 68 31.76 -47.73 -4.26
C ASN A 68 32.96 -47.87 -5.19
N ARG A 69 32.89 -47.29 -6.40
CA ARG A 69 33.96 -46.54 -7.09
C ARG A 69 33.49 -46.13 -8.49
N ASN A 70 33.75 -44.86 -8.85
CA ASN A 70 33.64 -44.26 -10.18
C ASN A 70 32.25 -43.75 -10.64
N ARG A 71 31.80 -42.58 -10.17
CA ARG A 71 30.72 -41.81 -10.82
C ARG A 71 30.96 -40.29 -10.79
N GLY A 72 31.91 -39.83 -11.60
CA GLY A 72 32.05 -38.41 -11.98
C GLY A 72 31.46 -38.06 -13.35
N ARG A 73 30.86 -39.04 -14.06
CA ARG A 73 30.42 -38.89 -15.46
C ARG A 73 28.94 -39.25 -15.71
N ASP A 74 28.24 -39.74 -14.69
CA ASP A 74 26.83 -40.20 -14.78
C ASP A 74 25.81 -39.21 -14.19
N SER A 75 26.24 -38.18 -13.45
CA SER A 75 25.33 -37.21 -12.83
C SER A 75 24.68 -36.26 -13.86
N ASP A 76 25.33 -35.98 -14.99
CA ASP A 76 24.74 -35.14 -16.03
C ASP A 76 23.71 -35.91 -16.87
N LYS A 77 23.95 -37.20 -17.15
CA LYS A 77 22.97 -38.07 -17.83
C LYS A 77 21.69 -38.31 -17.03
N SER A 78 21.78 -38.35 -15.70
CA SER A 78 20.61 -38.48 -14.82
C SER A 78 19.77 -37.20 -14.80
N ARG A 79 20.41 -36.02 -14.71
CA ARG A 79 19.71 -34.72 -14.76
C ARG A 79 19.09 -34.45 -16.12
N ASP A 80 19.74 -34.84 -17.21
CA ASP A 80 19.17 -34.74 -18.55
C ASP A 80 17.98 -35.69 -18.74
N ARG A 81 18.05 -36.93 -18.24
CA ARG A 81 16.90 -37.86 -18.27
C ARG A 81 15.72 -37.38 -17.43
N ASP A 82 15.95 -36.78 -16.27
CA ASP A 82 14.86 -36.21 -15.45
C ASP A 82 14.24 -34.97 -16.10
N ARG A 83 15.07 -34.17 -16.79
CA ARG A 83 14.62 -33.03 -17.57
C ARG A 83 13.81 -33.48 -18.79
N GLU A 84 14.29 -34.45 -19.54
CA GLU A 84 13.59 -35.10 -20.65
C GLU A 84 12.29 -35.75 -20.18
N SER A 85 12.29 -36.46 -19.05
CA SER A 85 11.09 -37.08 -18.48
C SER A 85 10.02 -36.05 -18.09
N ARG A 86 10.43 -34.94 -17.43
CA ARG A 86 9.51 -33.83 -17.11
C ARG A 86 9.01 -33.11 -18.36
N GLU A 87 9.84 -33.02 -19.39
CA GLU A 87 9.48 -32.41 -20.68
C GLU A 87 8.53 -33.33 -21.47
N GLN A 88 8.75 -34.64 -21.43
CA GLN A 88 7.86 -35.67 -21.97
C GLN A 88 6.50 -35.66 -21.25
N GLU A 89 6.50 -35.53 -19.92
CA GLU A 89 5.28 -35.47 -19.12
C GLU A 89 4.50 -34.17 -19.34
N ARG A 90 5.19 -33.04 -19.57
CA ARG A 90 4.56 -31.80 -20.05
C ARG A 90 3.96 -31.98 -21.44
N ARG A 91 4.72 -32.53 -22.40
CA ARG A 91 4.23 -32.81 -23.76
C ARG A 91 3.02 -33.75 -23.77
N ASN A 92 3.00 -34.76 -22.91
CA ASN A 92 1.87 -35.68 -22.79
C ASN A 92 0.64 -34.99 -22.18
N ARG A 93 0.82 -34.14 -21.15
CA ARG A 93 -0.29 -33.32 -20.60
C ARG A 93 -0.83 -32.32 -21.63
N ASP A 94 0.05 -31.73 -22.43
CA ASP A 94 -0.35 -30.80 -23.48
C ASP A 94 -1.09 -31.55 -24.61
N ARG A 95 -0.61 -32.72 -25.03
CA ARG A 95 -1.33 -33.61 -25.96
C ARG A 95 -2.71 -34.04 -25.43
N GLU A 96 -2.81 -34.44 -24.17
CA GLU A 96 -4.10 -34.80 -23.58
C GLU A 96 -5.07 -33.61 -23.51
N ARG A 97 -4.56 -32.40 -23.29
CA ARG A 97 -5.37 -31.17 -23.32
C ARG A 97 -5.83 -30.86 -24.75
N GLU A 98 -4.95 -30.99 -25.74
CA GLU A 98 -5.25 -30.82 -27.16
C GLU A 98 -6.27 -31.86 -27.67
N GLU A 99 -6.13 -33.13 -27.27
CA GLU A 99 -7.09 -34.17 -27.63
C GLU A 99 -8.47 -33.92 -26.99
N LYS A 100 -8.50 -33.46 -25.74
CA LYS A 100 -9.75 -33.08 -25.06
C LYS A 100 -10.41 -31.86 -25.69
N SER A 101 -9.64 -30.82 -26.05
CA SER A 101 -10.18 -29.66 -26.74
C SER A 101 -10.68 -30.00 -28.15
N ALA A 102 -9.93 -30.80 -28.91
CA ALA A 102 -10.33 -31.25 -30.24
C ALA A 102 -11.58 -32.12 -30.22
N LYS A 103 -11.75 -32.96 -29.18
CA LYS A 103 -12.96 -33.75 -29.00
C LYS A 103 -14.18 -32.86 -28.69
N LEU A 104 -13.99 -31.83 -27.86
CA LEU A 104 -15.03 -30.85 -27.51
C LEU A 104 -15.41 -30.00 -28.73
N GLU A 105 -14.45 -29.60 -29.55
CA GLU A 105 -14.67 -28.88 -30.81
C GLU A 105 -15.47 -29.72 -31.80
N ARG A 106 -15.08 -30.99 -32.05
CA ARG A 106 -15.87 -31.90 -32.90
C ARG A 106 -17.30 -32.09 -32.43
N GLU A 107 -17.50 -32.16 -31.11
CA GLU A 107 -18.85 -32.28 -30.53
C GLU A 107 -19.67 -31.00 -30.76
N LYS A 108 -19.06 -29.82 -30.62
CA LYS A 108 -19.69 -28.53 -30.95
C LYS A 108 -20.02 -28.41 -32.42
N GLU A 109 -19.11 -28.80 -33.32
CA GLU A 109 -19.34 -28.82 -34.77
C GLU A 109 -20.51 -29.75 -35.14
N LEU A 110 -20.51 -30.97 -34.62
CA LEU A 110 -21.61 -31.93 -34.83
C LEU A 110 -22.94 -31.39 -34.30
N ASN A 111 -22.93 -30.69 -33.17
CA ASN A 111 -24.14 -30.06 -32.63
C ASN A 111 -24.61 -28.89 -33.49
N ALA A 112 -23.70 -28.05 -34.01
CA ALA A 112 -24.03 -26.98 -34.94
C ALA A 112 -24.62 -27.52 -36.27
N MET A 113 -24.04 -28.59 -36.82
CA MET A 113 -24.56 -29.28 -38.00
C MET A 113 -25.94 -29.88 -37.74
N LYS A 114 -26.15 -30.54 -36.59
CA LYS A 114 -27.46 -31.07 -36.20
C LYS A 114 -28.50 -29.96 -36.07
N GLU A 115 -28.15 -28.84 -35.46
CA GLU A 115 -29.06 -27.70 -35.27
C GLU A 115 -29.47 -27.07 -36.62
N GLN A 116 -28.53 -26.94 -37.56
CA GLN A 116 -28.77 -26.39 -38.89
C GLN A 116 -29.69 -27.24 -39.77
N TYR A 117 -29.53 -28.57 -39.76
CA TYR A 117 -30.24 -29.47 -40.71
C TYR A 117 -31.45 -30.19 -40.12
N LEU A 118 -31.47 -30.47 -38.80
CA LEU A 118 -32.58 -31.17 -38.15
C LEU A 118 -33.58 -30.21 -37.46
N GLY A 119 -33.40 -28.89 -37.61
CA GLY A 119 -34.33 -27.88 -37.11
C GLY A 119 -34.52 -27.94 -35.59
N GLY A 120 -33.41 -27.95 -34.84
CA GLY A 120 -33.39 -28.14 -33.39
C GLY A 120 -34.36 -27.22 -32.64
N SER A 121 -35.40 -27.81 -32.06
CA SER A 121 -36.40 -27.17 -31.21
C SER A 121 -35.85 -26.82 -29.82
N THR A 122 -34.74 -26.09 -29.73
CA THR A 122 -34.31 -25.46 -28.47
C THR A 122 -33.50 -24.21 -28.80
N LYS A 123 -34.18 -23.14 -29.24
CA LYS A 123 -33.62 -21.79 -29.06
C LYS A 123 -33.20 -21.67 -27.60
N PRO A 124 -31.97 -21.23 -27.28
CA PRO A 124 -31.56 -21.05 -25.89
C PRO A 124 -32.62 -20.16 -25.24
N LYS A 125 -33.26 -20.66 -24.17
CA LYS A 125 -34.29 -19.89 -23.47
C LYS A 125 -33.64 -18.57 -23.06
N LYS A 126 -34.09 -17.44 -23.63
CA LYS A 126 -33.67 -16.11 -23.16
C LYS A 126 -33.82 -16.11 -21.65
N ARG A 127 -32.73 -15.87 -20.93
CA ARG A 127 -32.72 -15.83 -19.47
C ARG A 127 -33.84 -14.87 -19.06
N VAL A 128 -34.87 -15.38 -18.37
CA VAL A 128 -35.98 -14.54 -17.92
C VAL A 128 -35.39 -13.58 -16.90
N ILE A 129 -35.19 -12.33 -17.31
CA ILE A 129 -34.66 -11.29 -16.44
C ILE A 129 -35.67 -11.09 -15.32
N ARG A 130 -35.27 -11.42 -14.10
CA ARG A 130 -36.11 -11.19 -12.91
C ARG A 130 -36.43 -9.69 -12.85
N PRO A 131 -37.64 -9.26 -12.43
CA PRO A 131 -37.96 -7.82 -12.34
C PRO A 131 -36.93 -7.01 -11.53
N SER A 132 -36.26 -7.64 -10.55
CA SER A 132 -35.16 -7.05 -9.76
C SER A 132 -33.85 -6.85 -10.54
N GLU A 133 -33.61 -7.60 -11.62
CA GLU A 133 -32.43 -7.47 -12.50
C GLU A 133 -32.69 -6.51 -13.68
N LYS A 134 -33.96 -6.20 -13.97
CA LYS A 134 -34.37 -5.37 -15.11
C LYS A 134 -33.84 -3.93 -15.04
N PHE A 135 -33.46 -3.47 -13.85
CA PHE A 135 -32.88 -2.14 -13.60
C PHE A 135 -31.41 -2.20 -13.14
N ARG A 136 -30.77 -3.38 -13.18
CA ARG A 136 -29.36 -3.51 -12.85
C ARG A 136 -28.52 -3.05 -14.04
N PHE A 137 -27.89 -1.88 -13.92
CA PHE A 137 -26.88 -1.44 -14.87
C PHE A 137 -25.66 -2.35 -14.76
N SER A 138 -25.44 -3.17 -15.79
CA SER A 138 -24.18 -3.90 -16.00
C SER A 138 -23.29 -3.04 -16.89
N PHE A 139 -22.13 -2.62 -16.37
CA PHE A 139 -21.14 -1.88 -17.16
C PHE A 139 -20.24 -2.81 -17.98
N ASP A 140 -20.19 -4.09 -17.59
CA ASP A 140 -19.46 -5.13 -18.30
C ASP A 140 -20.42 -5.98 -19.14
N TRP A 141 -19.92 -6.39 -20.32
CA TRP A 141 -20.54 -7.40 -21.17
C TRP A 141 -20.49 -8.78 -20.51
N GLU A 142 -21.56 -9.57 -20.66
CA GLU A 142 -21.56 -10.94 -20.13
C GLU A 142 -20.71 -11.84 -21.06
N ILE A 143 -19.94 -12.79 -20.50
CA ILE A 143 -19.11 -13.72 -21.30
C ILE A 143 -19.97 -14.54 -22.28
N THR A 144 -21.25 -14.74 -21.97
CA THR A 144 -22.22 -15.40 -22.86
C THR A 144 -22.59 -14.60 -24.11
N GLU A 145 -22.21 -13.32 -24.16
CA GLU A 145 -22.38 -12.44 -25.33
C GLU A 145 -21.14 -12.50 -26.25
N ASP A 146 -20.09 -13.24 -25.87
CA ASP A 146 -18.94 -13.52 -26.70
C ASP A 146 -19.30 -14.48 -27.85
N THR A 147 -19.11 -14.01 -29.08
CA THR A 147 -19.44 -14.73 -30.32
C THR A 147 -18.26 -15.52 -30.88
N SER A 148 -17.06 -15.37 -30.32
CA SER A 148 -15.86 -16.06 -30.79
C SER A 148 -15.81 -17.54 -30.39
N GLN A 149 -16.67 -17.96 -29.45
CA GLN A 149 -16.71 -19.33 -28.95
C GLN A 149 -17.40 -20.29 -29.92
N GLY A 150 -16.66 -20.79 -30.91
CA GLY A 150 -17.14 -21.88 -31.78
C GLY A 150 -16.64 -21.91 -33.21
N GLY A 151 -15.64 -21.11 -33.57
CA GLY A 151 -15.07 -21.13 -34.92
C GLY A 151 -14.13 -22.30 -35.15
N ASN A 152 -14.27 -22.96 -36.29
CA ASN A 152 -13.26 -23.86 -36.85
C ASN A 152 -11.89 -23.15 -36.88
N THR A 153 -10.78 -23.85 -36.63
CA THR A 153 -9.42 -23.25 -36.53
C THR A 153 -8.97 -22.50 -37.80
N ASN A 154 -9.68 -22.66 -38.92
CA ASN A 154 -9.44 -22.00 -40.20
C ASN A 154 -9.85 -20.51 -40.28
N TYR A 155 -10.48 -19.94 -39.25
CA TYR A 155 -10.89 -18.52 -39.25
C TYR A 155 -9.83 -17.53 -38.72
N GLU A 156 -8.61 -17.98 -38.42
CA GLU A 156 -7.50 -17.06 -38.15
C GLU A 156 -6.92 -16.49 -39.46
N ALA A 157 -7.43 -15.34 -39.86
CA ALA A 157 -6.84 -14.59 -40.97
C ALA A 157 -5.46 -14.05 -40.58
N GLN A 158 -4.40 -14.51 -41.25
CA GLN A 158 -3.11 -13.80 -41.18
C GLN A 158 -2.21 -13.99 -42.41
N LEU A 159 -2.26 -13.05 -43.36
CA LEU A 159 -1.11 -12.74 -44.23
C LEU A 159 -1.06 -11.25 -44.58
N LEU A 160 -0.36 -10.46 -43.75
CA LEU A 160 0.10 -9.11 -44.09
C LEU A 160 1.51 -9.12 -44.75
N PHE A 161 1.94 -10.30 -45.23
CA PHE A 161 3.23 -10.55 -45.90
C PHE A 161 4.45 -9.90 -45.21
N GLY A 162 4.47 -9.88 -43.87
CA GLY A 162 5.54 -9.27 -43.06
C GLY A 162 5.68 -7.74 -43.20
N ARG A 163 4.81 -7.08 -43.97
CA ARG A 163 4.87 -5.64 -44.28
C ARG A 163 3.77 -4.83 -43.60
N GLY A 164 2.61 -5.42 -43.32
CA GLY A 164 1.51 -4.77 -42.60
C GLY A 164 1.47 -5.11 -41.11
N PHE A 165 0.96 -4.18 -40.31
CA PHE A 165 0.76 -4.32 -38.85
C PHE A 165 -0.72 -4.11 -38.50
N ARG A 166 -1.23 -4.87 -37.53
CA ARG A 166 -2.55 -4.64 -36.92
C ARG A 166 -2.57 -3.25 -36.28
N ALA A 167 -3.65 -2.50 -36.51
CA ALA A 167 -3.82 -1.17 -35.92
C ALA A 167 -3.96 -1.25 -34.39
N GLY A 168 -3.47 -0.23 -33.68
CA GLY A 168 -3.61 -0.11 -32.22
C GLY A 168 -2.65 -0.95 -31.37
N ILE A 169 -2.00 -1.97 -31.93
CA ILE A 169 -1.02 -2.81 -31.23
C ILE A 169 0.39 -2.28 -31.51
N ASP A 170 1.29 -2.27 -30.52
CA ASP A 170 2.68 -1.81 -30.71
C ASP A 170 3.36 -2.63 -31.83
N ARG A 171 3.87 -1.90 -32.83
CA ARG A 171 4.62 -2.46 -33.96
C ARG A 171 5.81 -3.28 -33.51
N ARG A 172 6.49 -2.93 -32.41
CA ARG A 172 7.63 -3.70 -31.89
C ARG A 172 7.21 -5.05 -31.35
N GLU A 173 6.10 -5.10 -30.61
CA GLU A 173 5.55 -6.36 -30.09
C GLU A 173 5.05 -7.24 -31.23
N GLN A 174 4.35 -6.65 -32.21
CA GLN A 174 3.93 -7.37 -33.41
C GLN A 174 5.11 -7.96 -34.19
N LYS A 175 6.20 -7.20 -34.36
CA LYS A 175 7.43 -7.68 -34.98
C LYS A 175 8.10 -8.79 -34.17
N LYS A 176 8.06 -8.73 -32.85
CA LYS A 176 8.62 -9.77 -31.98
C LYS A 176 7.82 -11.07 -32.06
N LEU A 177 6.50 -10.97 -32.17
CA LEU A 177 5.61 -12.11 -32.37
C LEU A 177 5.74 -12.69 -33.79
N SER A 178 5.84 -11.83 -34.81
CA SER A 178 6.04 -12.26 -36.20
C SER A 178 7.42 -12.89 -36.42
N ALA A 179 8.47 -12.37 -35.77
CA ALA A 179 9.84 -12.90 -35.87
C ALA A 179 9.96 -14.34 -35.36
N LYS A 180 9.08 -14.80 -34.45
CA LYS A 180 9.01 -16.22 -34.05
C LYS A 180 8.57 -17.13 -35.19
N HIS A 181 7.72 -16.63 -36.10
CA HIS A 181 7.29 -17.34 -37.31
C HIS A 181 8.26 -17.12 -38.49
N GLU A 182 9.01 -16.02 -38.50
CA GLU A 182 9.90 -15.60 -39.61
C GLU A 182 11.35 -16.07 -39.50
N SER A 183 11.74 -16.75 -38.41
CA SER A 183 13.11 -17.25 -38.13
C SER A 183 13.67 -18.19 -39.20
N ALA A 184 12.83 -18.67 -40.13
CA ALA A 184 13.23 -19.47 -41.28
C ALA A 184 13.73 -18.65 -42.50
N THR A 185 13.55 -17.32 -42.53
CA THR A 185 13.59 -16.58 -43.82
C THR A 185 14.59 -15.44 -43.96
N ARG A 186 15.25 -14.92 -42.91
CA ARG A 186 16.25 -13.84 -43.09
C ARG A 186 17.43 -13.90 -42.13
N GLY A 187 18.61 -13.74 -42.73
CA GLY A 187 19.90 -13.56 -42.09
C GLY A 187 19.98 -12.27 -41.26
N ASN A 188 20.89 -12.33 -40.29
CA ASN A 188 21.12 -11.40 -39.21
C ASN A 188 21.38 -9.96 -39.72
N GLU A 189 20.38 -9.08 -39.65
CA GLU A 189 20.54 -7.66 -39.94
C GLU A 189 20.42 -6.84 -38.64
N ASN A 190 21.58 -6.42 -38.13
CA ASN A 190 21.71 -5.59 -36.93
C ASN A 190 21.21 -4.16 -37.22
N ARG A 191 19.89 -3.96 -37.25
CA ARG A 191 19.30 -2.63 -37.38
C ARG A 191 19.34 -1.91 -36.03
N ARG A 192 20.34 -1.04 -35.86
CA ARG A 192 20.50 -0.17 -34.68
C ARG A 192 19.20 0.58 -34.40
N LYS A 193 18.74 0.52 -33.14
CA LYS A 193 17.60 1.25 -32.62
C LYS A 193 17.93 2.75 -32.59
N ASN A 194 17.46 3.52 -33.57
CA ASN A 194 17.19 4.94 -33.35
C ASN A 194 15.85 5.04 -32.63
N THR A 195 15.82 4.74 -31.34
CA THR A 195 14.83 5.38 -30.45
C THR A 195 15.19 6.87 -30.43
N SER A 196 14.22 7.74 -30.71
CA SER A 196 14.35 9.19 -30.45
C SER A 196 15.03 9.37 -29.10
N VAL A 197 16.11 10.14 -29.08
CA VAL A 197 16.85 10.45 -27.85
C VAL A 197 15.94 11.16 -26.83
N ASP A 198 14.84 11.73 -27.32
CA ASP A 198 13.87 12.57 -26.61
C ASP A 198 12.76 11.82 -25.86
N ASP A 199 12.71 10.48 -25.92
CA ASP A 199 11.71 9.66 -25.21
C ASP A 199 12.33 8.79 -24.09
N LYS A 200 13.54 9.14 -23.63
CA LYS A 200 14.17 8.43 -22.53
C LYS A 200 13.54 8.80 -21.19
N HIS A 201 13.45 7.83 -20.29
CA HIS A 201 13.04 8.09 -18.91
C HIS A 201 14.09 8.97 -18.21
N TRP A 202 13.66 9.87 -17.33
CA TRP A 202 14.56 10.83 -16.67
C TRP A 202 15.69 10.17 -15.87
N SER A 203 15.51 8.91 -15.44
CA SER A 203 16.54 8.13 -14.75
C SER A 203 17.72 7.74 -15.65
N GLU A 204 17.52 7.69 -16.97
CA GLU A 204 18.57 7.43 -17.96
C GLU A 204 19.27 8.72 -18.40
N ASN A 205 18.65 9.88 -18.15
CA ASN A 205 19.21 11.19 -18.47
C ASN A 205 20.23 11.60 -17.40
N VAL A 206 21.49 11.25 -17.64
CA VAL A 206 22.60 11.48 -16.69
C VAL A 206 22.83 12.97 -16.39
N LYS A 207 22.62 13.87 -17.36
CA LYS A 207 22.90 15.31 -17.19
C LYS A 207 21.63 16.13 -16.94
N LEU A 208 21.67 16.99 -15.93
CA LEU A 208 20.60 17.93 -15.57
C LEU A 208 20.24 18.89 -16.72
N GLU A 209 21.24 19.35 -17.49
CA GLU A 209 21.07 20.27 -18.62
C GLU A 209 20.21 19.72 -19.76
N LYS A 210 20.11 18.38 -19.86
CA LYS A 210 19.32 17.72 -20.91
C LYS A 210 17.86 17.48 -20.50
N MET A 211 17.48 17.89 -19.29
CA MET A 211 16.16 17.62 -18.74
C MET A 211 15.15 18.63 -19.29
N THR A 212 14.18 18.14 -20.05
CA THR A 212 13.12 18.95 -20.64
C THR A 212 11.98 19.20 -19.65
N GLU A 213 11.09 20.15 -19.93
CA GLU A 213 9.87 20.35 -19.13
C GLU A 213 8.98 19.10 -19.06
N ARG A 214 8.97 18.28 -20.13
CA ARG A 214 8.29 16.98 -20.17
C ARG A 214 8.91 16.02 -19.16
N ASP A 215 10.23 15.93 -19.11
CA ASP A 215 10.94 15.05 -18.17
C ASP A 215 10.69 15.47 -16.71
N TRP A 216 10.67 16.78 -16.45
CA TRP A 216 10.29 17.30 -15.13
C TRP A 216 8.83 17.01 -14.77
N ARG A 217 7.93 16.98 -15.75
CA ARG A 217 6.54 16.57 -15.54
C ARG A 217 6.46 15.08 -15.16
N ILE A 218 7.13 14.21 -15.92
CA ILE A 218 7.20 12.77 -15.64
C ILE A 218 7.83 12.53 -14.26
N PHE A 219 8.94 13.20 -13.94
CA PHE A 219 9.57 13.11 -12.63
C PHE A 219 8.60 13.48 -11.49
N LYS A 220 7.83 14.56 -11.66
CA LYS A 220 6.82 14.96 -10.66
C LYS A 220 5.68 13.93 -10.56
N GLU A 221 5.24 13.36 -11.68
CA GLU A 221 4.22 12.31 -11.71
C GLU A 221 4.71 11.04 -11.00
N ASP A 222 5.92 10.56 -11.30
CA ASP A 222 6.48 9.35 -10.68
C ASP A 222 6.63 9.45 -9.17
N PHE A 223 6.91 10.65 -8.66
CA PHE A 223 7.04 10.94 -7.24
C PHE A 223 5.76 11.51 -6.61
N ASN A 224 4.66 11.62 -7.36
CA ASN A 224 3.39 12.21 -6.93
C ASN A 224 3.54 13.61 -6.29
N ILE A 225 4.41 14.44 -6.88
CA ILE A 225 4.68 15.80 -6.44
C ILE A 225 3.80 16.76 -7.26
N SER A 226 3.03 17.60 -6.58
CA SER A 226 2.32 18.72 -7.21
C SER A 226 2.64 20.03 -6.52
N TYR A 227 2.63 21.12 -7.29
CA TYR A 227 2.92 22.46 -6.82
C TYR A 227 1.73 23.38 -7.06
N LYS A 228 1.48 24.31 -6.15
CA LYS A 228 0.66 25.50 -6.39
C LYS A 228 1.45 26.73 -5.98
N GLY A 229 1.44 27.74 -6.83
CA GLY A 229 2.23 28.95 -6.69
C GLY A 229 3.04 29.23 -7.94
N SER A 230 3.85 30.26 -7.85
CA SER A 230 4.62 30.88 -8.94
C SER A 230 6.13 30.75 -8.69
N LYS A 231 6.93 30.95 -9.74
CA LYS A 231 8.40 30.93 -9.71
C LYS A 231 8.96 29.69 -8.99
N ILE A 232 8.56 28.50 -9.46
CA ILE A 232 8.93 27.21 -8.84
C ILE A 232 10.24 26.71 -9.46
N PRO A 233 11.32 26.51 -8.68
CA PRO A 233 12.53 25.87 -9.17
C PRO A 233 12.30 24.39 -9.47
N PRO A 234 13.07 23.78 -10.39
CA PRO A 234 13.01 22.34 -10.61
C PRO A 234 13.38 21.57 -9.34
N PRO A 235 12.70 20.45 -9.04
CA PRO A 235 13.05 19.60 -7.91
C PRO A 235 14.46 18.98 -8.09
N MET A 236 15.15 18.71 -6.99
CA MET A 236 16.46 18.03 -7.03
C MET A 236 16.26 16.51 -7.18
N ARG A 237 17.05 15.84 -8.04
CA ARG A 237 16.94 14.38 -8.25
C ARG A 237 17.79 13.56 -7.29
N ASN A 238 18.93 14.12 -6.89
CA ASN A 238 19.91 13.52 -5.98
C ASN A 238 20.51 14.61 -5.08
N TRP A 239 21.25 14.23 -4.04
CA TRP A 239 21.85 15.18 -3.10
C TRP A 239 22.92 16.08 -3.73
N GLU A 240 23.63 15.62 -4.76
CA GLU A 240 24.66 16.40 -5.45
C GLU A 240 24.05 17.62 -6.18
N GLU A 241 22.84 17.48 -6.70
CA GLU A 241 22.07 18.54 -7.37
C GLU A 241 21.42 19.54 -6.38
N SER A 242 21.50 19.31 -5.07
CA SER A 242 20.81 20.11 -4.04
C SER A 242 21.35 21.54 -3.88
N LYS A 243 22.56 21.81 -4.37
CA LYS A 243 23.32 23.06 -4.13
C LYS A 243 23.58 23.35 -2.63
N LEU A 244 23.54 22.32 -1.78
CA LEU A 244 23.95 22.40 -0.37
C LEU A 244 25.48 22.49 -0.23
N SER A 245 25.96 23.01 0.89
CA SER A 245 27.40 23.07 1.16
C SER A 245 28.00 21.66 1.33
N PRO A 246 29.29 21.45 1.03
CA PRO A 246 29.95 20.16 1.20
C PRO A 246 29.88 19.60 2.63
N GLU A 247 29.86 20.49 3.63
CA GLU A 247 29.71 20.12 5.04
C GLU A 247 28.33 19.52 5.34
N LEU A 248 27.27 20.13 4.80
CA LEU A 248 25.91 19.62 4.93
C LEU A 248 25.72 18.30 4.18
N LEU A 249 26.32 18.16 3.00
CA LEU A 249 26.29 16.89 2.26
C LEU A 249 26.97 15.75 3.05
N LYS A 250 28.11 16.03 3.69
CA LYS A 250 28.75 15.07 4.62
C LYS A 250 27.86 14.73 5.81
N ALA A 251 27.14 15.71 6.36
CA ALA A 251 26.19 15.48 7.46
C ALA A 251 25.01 14.59 7.02
N VAL A 252 24.47 14.82 5.81
CA VAL A 252 23.43 14.00 5.19
C VAL A 252 23.89 12.55 5.01
N GLU A 253 25.13 12.36 4.54
CA GLU A 253 25.74 11.04 4.38
C GLU A 253 25.94 10.32 5.72
N ARG A 254 26.48 11.02 6.73
CA ARG A 254 26.63 10.46 8.10
C ARG A 254 25.31 10.08 8.74
N ALA A 255 24.24 10.81 8.43
CA ALA A 255 22.89 10.52 8.92
C ALA A 255 22.16 9.44 8.09
N ASP A 256 22.86 8.74 7.18
CA ASP A 256 22.37 7.62 6.35
C ASP A 256 21.20 7.97 5.42
N TYR A 257 21.11 9.24 4.98
CA TYR A 257 20.14 9.66 3.97
C TYR A 257 20.65 9.33 2.56
N LYS A 258 20.53 8.07 2.13
CA LYS A 258 21.05 7.59 0.82
C LYS A 258 20.47 8.33 -0.38
N LYS A 259 19.16 8.62 -0.36
CA LYS A 259 18.45 9.35 -1.44
C LYS A 259 17.46 10.33 -0.83
N PRO A 260 17.26 11.51 -1.45
CA PRO A 260 16.24 12.44 -1.01
C PRO A 260 14.85 11.81 -1.15
N ARG A 261 13.94 12.11 -0.20
CA ARG A 261 12.51 11.76 -0.28
C ARG A 261 11.79 12.78 -1.17
N PRO A 262 10.63 12.45 -1.77
CA PRO A 262 9.91 13.36 -2.67
C PRO A 262 9.65 14.76 -2.11
N ILE A 263 9.26 14.87 -0.82
CA ILE A 263 9.04 16.18 -0.19
C ILE A 263 10.35 16.97 -0.02
N GLN A 264 11.47 16.27 0.21
CA GLN A 264 12.81 16.89 0.30
C GLN A 264 13.25 17.38 -1.09
N MET A 265 13.05 16.55 -2.13
CA MET A 265 13.35 16.89 -3.51
C MET A 265 12.65 18.19 -3.96
N ALA A 266 11.41 18.36 -3.51
CA ALA A 266 10.58 19.49 -3.90
C ALA A 266 10.76 20.74 -3.02
N ALA A 267 10.89 20.58 -1.70
CA ALA A 267 10.90 21.70 -0.76
C ALA A 267 12.28 22.31 -0.51
N ILE A 268 13.37 21.53 -0.59
CA ILE A 268 14.73 22.05 -0.33
C ILE A 268 15.11 23.18 -1.32
N PRO A 269 14.91 23.02 -2.64
CA PRO A 269 15.23 24.09 -3.59
C PRO A 269 14.45 25.39 -3.34
N LEU A 270 13.18 25.29 -2.95
CA LEU A 270 12.34 26.43 -2.56
C LEU A 270 12.89 27.12 -1.31
N GLY A 271 13.33 26.32 -0.35
CA GLY A 271 13.87 26.81 0.90
C GLY A 271 15.20 27.55 0.77
N LEU A 272 16.07 27.08 -0.12
CA LEU A 272 17.33 27.75 -0.44
C LEU A 272 17.12 29.11 -1.15
N GLN A 273 15.97 29.30 -1.81
CA GLN A 273 15.54 30.58 -2.36
C GLN A 273 14.80 31.47 -1.34
N GLN A 274 14.76 31.05 -0.06
CA GLN A 274 14.02 31.75 1.00
C GLN A 274 12.55 32.00 0.62
N ARG A 275 11.89 31.05 -0.07
CA ARG A 275 10.44 31.11 -0.30
C ARG A 275 9.70 30.56 0.90
N ASP A 276 8.52 31.10 1.19
CA ASP A 276 7.61 30.47 2.16
C ASP A 276 7.05 29.19 1.52
N VAL A 277 6.92 28.12 2.31
CA VAL A 277 6.53 26.80 1.80
C VAL A 277 5.41 26.22 2.65
N ILE A 278 4.36 25.73 1.97
CA ILE A 278 3.34 24.89 2.58
C ILE A 278 3.59 23.45 2.09
N GLY A 279 4.15 22.61 2.94
CA GLY A 279 4.42 21.21 2.62
C GLY A 279 3.29 20.30 3.08
N ILE A 280 2.47 19.82 2.14
CA ILE A 280 1.42 18.84 2.39
C ILE A 280 1.99 17.44 2.17
N ALA A 281 2.32 16.77 3.27
CA ALA A 281 2.80 15.39 3.24
C ALA A 281 2.54 14.69 4.59
N GLU A 282 2.30 13.38 4.52
CA GLU A 282 2.12 12.56 5.72
C GLU A 282 3.39 12.46 6.58
N THR A 283 3.23 12.08 7.84
CA THR A 283 4.38 11.76 8.72
C THR A 283 5.24 10.64 8.15
N GLY A 284 6.56 10.72 8.34
CA GLY A 284 7.53 9.75 7.81
C GLY A 284 7.92 9.95 6.34
N THR A 285 7.43 10.99 5.67
CA THR A 285 7.88 11.35 4.30
C THR A 285 9.22 12.09 4.28
N GLY A 286 9.83 12.34 5.46
CA GLY A 286 11.08 13.07 5.58
C GLY A 286 10.95 14.59 5.66
N LYS A 287 9.78 15.10 6.08
CA LYS A 287 9.48 16.54 6.24
C LYS A 287 10.52 17.27 7.08
N THR A 288 10.99 16.67 8.17
CA THR A 288 12.00 17.26 9.07
C THR A 288 13.25 17.70 8.33
N ALA A 289 13.90 16.80 7.59
CA ALA A 289 15.09 17.17 6.82
C ALA A 289 14.77 18.16 5.68
N ALA A 290 13.53 18.19 5.17
CA ALA A 290 13.13 19.10 4.11
C ALA A 290 13.17 20.58 4.53
N PHE A 291 12.91 20.89 5.81
CA PHE A 291 13.02 22.26 6.34
C PHE A 291 14.29 22.51 7.15
N VAL A 292 14.89 21.47 7.75
CA VAL A 292 16.15 21.59 8.51
C VAL A 292 17.33 21.86 7.59
N LEU A 293 17.44 21.21 6.44
CA LEU A 293 18.60 21.40 5.56
C LEU A 293 18.71 22.83 5.01
N PRO A 294 17.64 23.47 4.50
CA PRO A 294 17.69 24.88 4.13
C PRO A 294 17.96 25.81 5.32
N MET A 295 17.45 25.48 6.51
CA MET A 295 17.68 26.25 7.74
C MET A 295 19.16 26.21 8.13
N LEU A 296 19.78 25.03 8.15
CA LEU A 296 21.20 24.89 8.44
C LEU A 296 22.06 25.59 7.37
N ALA A 297 21.69 25.48 6.09
CA ALA A 297 22.36 26.20 5.01
C ALA A 297 22.28 27.72 5.16
N TYR A 298 21.20 28.23 5.76
CA TYR A 298 21.06 29.64 6.11
C TYR A 298 21.94 30.00 7.32
N ILE A 299 21.88 29.23 8.41
CA ILE A 299 22.66 29.47 9.63
C ILE A 299 24.17 29.41 9.36
N SER A 300 24.64 28.46 8.55
CA SER A 300 26.07 28.36 8.19
C SER A 300 26.62 29.56 7.43
N LYS A 301 25.77 30.41 6.85
CA LYS A 301 26.18 31.67 6.20
C LYS A 301 26.23 32.84 7.17
N LEU A 302 25.67 32.70 8.37
CA LEU A 302 25.71 33.73 9.40
C LEU A 302 27.10 33.77 10.05
N PRO A 303 27.52 34.95 10.57
CA PRO A 303 28.74 35.05 11.36
C PRO A 303 28.69 34.09 12.56
N LYS A 304 29.81 33.43 12.86
CA LYS A 304 29.90 32.52 14.02
C LYS A 304 29.64 33.29 15.32
N MET A 305 28.77 32.75 16.16
CA MET A 305 28.67 33.16 17.56
C MET A 305 29.95 32.74 18.30
N SER A 306 30.40 33.54 19.28
CA SER A 306 31.56 33.25 20.11
C SER A 306 31.44 31.90 20.82
N GLU A 307 32.57 31.24 21.13
CA GLU A 307 32.66 29.85 21.66
C GLU A 307 31.95 29.58 23.00
N GLU A 308 31.34 30.58 23.64
CA GLU A 308 30.76 30.49 24.98
C GLU A 308 29.30 29.99 25.02
N THR A 309 28.67 29.70 23.87
CA THR A 309 27.18 29.64 23.77
C THR A 309 26.59 28.35 23.16
N GLN A 310 27.36 27.28 22.97
CA GLN A 310 26.78 26.03 22.44
C GLN A 310 26.14 25.19 23.55
N THR A 311 24.81 25.04 23.52
CA THR A 311 24.11 23.97 24.26
C THR A 311 22.94 23.38 23.46
N GLU A 312 22.88 22.05 23.39
CA GLU A 312 21.71 21.29 22.91
C GLU A 312 20.69 21.13 24.05
N GLY A 313 19.48 21.66 23.88
CA GLY A 313 18.39 21.53 24.86
C GLY A 313 17.28 20.60 24.35
N GLY A 314 17.03 19.50 25.07
CA GLY A 314 15.96 18.55 24.76
C GLY A 314 15.23 18.04 26.02
N GLY A 315 14.03 18.59 26.27
CA GLY A 315 12.87 17.90 26.85
C GLY A 315 12.93 17.37 28.30
N SER A 316 12.03 17.91 29.15
CA SER A 316 11.73 17.53 30.55
C SER A 316 12.68 18.08 31.61
N GLU A 317 12.79 19.40 31.66
CA GLU A 317 13.47 20.12 32.74
C GLU A 317 12.48 21.08 33.39
N THR A 318 12.75 21.48 34.63
CA THR A 318 11.93 22.47 35.34
C THR A 318 11.94 23.82 34.60
N VAL A 319 10.96 24.69 34.85
CA VAL A 319 10.87 25.99 34.15
C VAL A 319 12.11 26.87 34.36
N GLU A 320 12.73 26.72 35.52
CA GLU A 320 13.91 27.47 35.95
C GLU A 320 15.19 26.99 35.25
N GLU A 321 15.40 25.68 35.15
CA GLU A 321 16.53 25.08 34.43
C GLU A 321 16.48 25.41 32.94
N GLN A 322 15.30 25.36 32.33
CA GLN A 322 15.11 25.75 30.92
C GLN A 322 15.40 27.23 30.70
N GLY A 323 14.96 28.09 31.62
CA GLY A 323 15.26 29.53 31.58
C GLY A 323 16.77 29.80 31.66
N PHE A 324 17.51 29.02 32.45
CA PHE A 324 18.96 29.12 32.53
C PHE A 324 19.67 28.62 31.27
N THR A 325 19.21 27.55 30.63
CA THR A 325 19.76 27.10 29.35
C THR A 325 19.50 28.13 28.24
N LEU A 326 18.31 28.75 28.24
CA LEU A 326 17.96 29.80 27.30
C LEU A 326 18.74 31.11 27.52
N SER A 327 19.12 31.43 28.77
CA SER A 327 19.91 32.63 29.07
C SER A 327 21.33 32.58 28.52
N LYS A 328 21.84 31.38 28.20
CA LYS A 328 23.14 31.22 27.54
C LYS A 328 23.13 31.65 26.08
N GLY A 329 21.96 31.75 25.45
CA GLY A 329 21.78 32.01 24.02
C GLY A 329 21.47 30.72 23.25
N CYS A 330 20.66 30.82 22.19
CA CYS A 330 20.20 29.69 21.40
C CYS A 330 19.88 30.11 19.96
N GLU A 331 20.42 29.40 18.97
CA GLU A 331 20.12 29.64 17.55
C GLU A 331 18.79 29.00 17.10
N ILE A 332 18.43 27.85 17.67
CA ILE A 332 17.26 27.05 17.25
C ILE A 332 16.45 26.63 18.47
N VAL A 333 15.23 27.15 18.59
CA VAL A 333 14.27 26.76 19.63
C VAL A 333 13.25 25.78 19.05
N ILE A 334 13.15 24.58 19.62
CA ILE A 334 12.10 23.60 19.33
C ILE A 334 11.14 23.56 20.52
N ALA A 335 9.88 23.94 20.32
CA ALA A 335 8.93 24.04 21.41
C ALA A 335 7.49 23.70 20.98
N THR A 336 6.68 23.27 21.95
CA THR A 336 5.23 23.18 21.79
C THR A 336 4.58 24.56 21.95
N PRO A 337 3.47 24.88 21.24
CA PRO A 337 2.90 26.22 21.25
C PRO A 337 2.57 26.76 22.64
N GLY A 338 1.94 25.94 23.49
CA GLY A 338 1.60 26.33 24.86
C GLY A 338 2.83 26.65 25.70
N ARG A 339 3.86 25.79 25.65
CA ARG A 339 5.08 25.99 26.43
C ARG A 339 5.86 27.23 25.98
N LEU A 340 5.94 27.45 24.66
CA LEU A 340 6.61 28.62 24.10
C LEU A 340 5.89 29.91 24.49
N LEU A 341 4.57 29.92 24.46
CA LEU A 341 3.78 31.08 24.87
C LEU A 341 4.02 31.42 26.35
N ASP A 342 4.01 30.44 27.25
CA ASP A 342 4.32 30.65 28.67
C ASP A 342 5.69 31.32 28.88
N LEU A 343 6.70 30.90 28.09
CA LEU A 343 8.06 31.47 28.14
C LEU A 343 8.12 32.90 27.60
N LEU A 344 7.32 33.23 26.57
CA LEU A 344 7.22 34.58 26.00
C LEU A 344 6.50 35.54 26.94
N GLU A 345 5.40 35.09 27.56
CA GLU A 345 4.62 35.88 28.53
C GLU A 345 5.46 36.20 29.77
N ARG A 346 6.24 35.22 30.26
CA ARG A 346 7.17 35.39 31.39
C ARG A 346 8.48 36.08 31.01
N ARG A 347 8.67 36.47 29.75
CA ARG A 347 9.88 37.14 29.23
C ARG A 347 11.17 36.34 29.39
N TYR A 348 11.10 35.01 29.49
CA TYR A 348 12.30 34.16 29.45
C TYR A 348 12.89 34.07 28.04
N VAL A 349 12.06 34.27 27.01
CA VAL A 349 12.48 34.27 25.59
C VAL A 349 11.90 35.50 24.90
N VAL A 350 12.64 36.02 23.93
CA VAL A 350 12.17 37.06 22.98
C VAL A 350 12.45 36.58 21.55
N LEU A 351 11.55 36.90 20.61
CA LEU A 351 11.64 36.43 19.21
C LEU A 351 12.05 37.54 18.23
N ASN A 352 12.69 38.61 18.72
CA ASN A 352 13.03 39.78 17.90
C ASN A 352 13.96 39.47 16.72
N GLN A 353 14.83 38.47 16.87
CA GLN A 353 15.78 38.03 15.84
C GLN A 353 15.26 36.82 15.04
N CYS A 354 14.05 36.34 15.31
CA CYS A 354 13.49 35.18 14.63
C CYS A 354 13.13 35.52 13.18
N ASN A 355 13.92 34.97 12.24
CA ASN A 355 13.75 35.12 10.79
C ASN A 355 13.41 33.77 10.10
N TYR A 356 13.34 32.68 10.86
CA TYR A 356 13.00 31.36 10.35
C TYR A 356 11.95 30.72 11.25
N VAL A 357 10.79 30.39 10.67
CA VAL A 357 9.64 29.85 11.41
C VAL A 357 9.20 28.55 10.77
N VAL A 358 9.02 27.50 11.58
CA VAL A 358 8.50 26.21 11.11
C VAL A 358 7.31 25.80 11.96
N LEU A 359 6.18 25.53 11.30
CA LEU A 359 4.99 24.93 11.89
C LEU A 359 4.86 23.51 11.34
N ASP A 360 5.35 22.51 12.10
CA ASP A 360 5.22 21.10 11.71
C ASP A 360 3.95 20.46 12.31
N GLU A 361 3.28 19.61 11.55
CA GLU A 361 1.96 19.06 11.86
C GLU A 361 0.91 20.15 12.22
N ALA A 362 0.84 21.20 11.40
CA ALA A 362 -0.03 22.36 11.66
C ALA A 362 -1.51 21.98 11.84
N ASP A 363 -2.04 21.02 11.06
CA ASP A 363 -3.36 20.42 11.23
C ASP A 363 -3.57 19.89 12.65
N ARG A 364 -2.62 19.12 13.17
CA ARG A 364 -2.72 18.59 14.53
C ARG A 364 -2.70 19.66 15.60
N MET A 365 -1.93 20.73 15.41
CA MET A 365 -1.95 21.85 16.35
C MET A 365 -3.37 22.45 16.45
N ILE A 366 -4.06 22.58 15.30
CA ILE A 366 -5.43 23.05 15.27
C ILE A 366 -6.40 22.06 15.92
N ASP A 367 -6.25 20.76 15.66
CA ASP A 367 -7.12 19.71 16.22
C ASP A 367 -7.02 19.64 17.75
N LEU A 368 -5.82 19.90 18.30
CA LEU A 368 -5.58 20.01 19.73
C LEU A 368 -6.05 21.33 20.34
N GLY A 369 -6.60 22.24 19.52
CA GLY A 369 -7.07 23.54 19.97
C GLY A 369 -5.95 24.54 20.22
N PHE A 370 -4.73 24.32 19.73
CA PHE A 370 -3.60 25.23 19.89
C PHE A 370 -3.60 26.43 18.92
N GLU A 371 -4.66 26.61 18.12
CA GLU A 371 -4.75 27.74 17.18
C GLU A 371 -4.50 29.12 17.84
N PRO A 372 -5.10 29.45 19.00
CA PRO A 372 -4.85 30.74 19.65
C PRO A 372 -3.40 30.89 20.10
N GLN A 373 -2.79 29.84 20.67
CA GLN A 373 -1.42 29.87 21.15
C GLN A 373 -0.43 30.01 20.00
N VAL A 374 -0.64 29.29 18.88
CA VAL A 374 0.19 29.42 17.68
C VAL A 374 0.08 30.84 17.11
N ALA A 375 -1.13 31.40 17.04
CA ALA A 375 -1.32 32.77 16.58
C ALA A 375 -0.60 33.79 17.48
N ALA A 376 -0.71 33.65 18.81
CA ALA A 376 -0.05 34.53 19.77
C ALA A 376 1.48 34.48 19.66
N VAL A 377 2.06 33.29 19.50
CA VAL A 377 3.51 33.13 19.27
C VAL A 377 3.94 33.84 17.98
N LEU A 378 3.20 33.68 16.89
CA LEU A 378 3.54 34.29 15.61
C LEU A 378 3.33 35.81 15.58
N GLU A 379 2.41 36.32 16.39
CA GLU A 379 2.18 37.76 16.62
C GLU A 379 3.27 38.40 17.49
N ALA A 380 3.95 37.62 18.33
CA ALA A 380 5.12 38.09 19.09
C ALA A 380 6.37 38.29 18.23
N ILE A 381 6.39 37.78 16.99
CA ILE A 381 7.50 37.97 16.04
C ILE A 381 7.32 39.31 15.33
N PRO A 382 8.36 40.16 15.22
CA PRO A 382 8.25 41.46 14.56
C PRO A 382 7.69 41.37 13.14
N SER A 383 6.69 42.17 12.82
CA SER A 383 6.11 42.25 11.46
C SER A 383 7.04 42.96 10.47
N SER A 384 8.05 43.67 10.95
CA SER A 384 8.98 44.45 10.14
C SER A 384 9.84 43.60 9.19
N ASN A 385 10.05 42.31 9.49
CA ASN A 385 10.83 41.39 8.67
C ASN A 385 9.95 40.52 7.74
N LEU A 386 8.64 40.76 7.65
CA LEU A 386 7.78 40.07 6.68
C LEU A 386 8.12 40.46 5.23
N LYS A 387 8.00 39.49 4.34
CA LYS A 387 8.06 39.74 2.89
C LYS A 387 6.85 40.59 2.45
N PRO A 388 6.98 41.38 1.38
CA PRO A 388 5.85 42.07 0.78
C PRO A 388 4.69 41.13 0.43
N GLU A 389 3.47 41.67 0.43
CA GLU A 389 2.28 40.89 0.05
C GLU A 389 2.16 40.71 -1.46
N LYS A 390 2.60 41.70 -2.25
CA LYS A 390 2.60 41.60 -3.71
C LYS A 390 3.84 40.84 -4.18
N GLU A 391 3.64 39.95 -5.15
CA GLU A 391 4.70 39.10 -5.67
C GLU A 391 5.69 39.82 -6.60
N ASP A 392 5.24 40.95 -7.16
CA ASP A 392 6.02 41.77 -8.11
C ASP A 392 6.91 42.80 -7.41
N GLU A 393 6.79 42.95 -6.09
CA GLU A 393 7.66 43.84 -5.32
C GLU A 393 9.02 43.18 -5.11
N GLU A 394 10.08 43.84 -5.59
CA GLU A 394 11.44 43.38 -5.41
C GLU A 394 11.82 43.36 -3.93
N LEU A 395 12.53 42.31 -3.53
CA LEU A 395 13.03 42.17 -2.16
C LEU A 395 14.30 43.01 -2.01
N ASP A 396 14.38 43.78 -0.92
CA ASP A 396 15.60 44.50 -0.58
C ASP A 396 16.70 43.51 -0.17
N GLU A 397 17.78 43.44 -0.95
CA GLU A 397 18.92 42.55 -0.71
C GLU A 397 19.61 42.78 0.64
N LYS A 398 19.50 43.99 1.21
CA LYS A 398 20.10 44.32 2.52
C LYS A 398 19.22 43.90 3.69
N LYS A 399 17.94 43.61 3.45
CA LYS A 399 16.97 43.29 4.50
C LYS A 399 16.83 41.78 4.66
N VAL A 400 16.91 41.33 5.91
CA VAL A 400 16.65 39.92 6.24
C VAL A 400 15.14 39.71 6.37
N TYR A 401 14.58 38.98 5.43
CA TYR A 401 13.16 38.62 5.45
C TYR A 401 12.93 37.29 6.17
N ARG A 402 11.80 37.22 6.88
CA ARG A 402 11.33 36.00 7.53
C ARG A 402 10.94 34.97 6.49
N THR A 403 11.38 33.73 6.69
CA THR A 403 10.93 32.57 5.91
C THR A 403 10.10 31.67 6.79
N THR A 404 8.89 31.35 6.31
CA THR A 404 7.92 30.56 7.07
C THR A 404 7.59 29.27 6.35
N TYR A 405 7.75 28.16 7.06
CA TYR A 405 7.36 26.82 6.61
C TYR A 405 6.14 26.36 7.40
N MET A 406 5.17 25.80 6.68
CA MET A 406 4.04 25.12 7.28
C MET A 406 3.95 23.71 6.70
N PHE A 407 4.20 22.71 7.53
CA PHE A 407 4.07 21.32 7.15
C PHE A 407 2.82 20.72 7.80
N SER A 408 2.02 20.02 7.00
CA SER A 408 0.75 19.45 7.44
C SER A 408 0.43 18.21 6.64
N ALA A 409 -0.33 17.27 7.20
CA ALA A 409 -0.79 16.11 6.42
C ALA A 409 -2.03 16.47 5.60
N THR A 410 -2.86 17.36 6.13
CA THR A 410 -4.13 17.80 5.55
C THR A 410 -4.17 19.32 5.39
N MET A 411 -5.19 19.84 4.73
CA MET A 411 -5.34 21.29 4.52
C MET A 411 -6.78 21.76 4.81
N PRO A 412 -7.28 21.60 6.05
CA PRO A 412 -8.60 22.08 6.44
C PRO A 412 -8.65 23.61 6.44
N TYR A 413 -9.87 24.17 6.44
CA TYR A 413 -10.08 25.63 6.35
C TYR A 413 -9.34 26.40 7.45
N ARG A 414 -9.29 25.88 8.68
CA ARG A 414 -8.59 26.52 9.80
C ARG A 414 -7.07 26.62 9.56
N VAL A 415 -6.44 25.57 9.04
CA VAL A 415 -5.01 25.59 8.65
C VAL A 415 -4.79 26.55 7.49
N LYS A 416 -5.67 26.55 6.47
CA LYS A 416 -5.60 27.53 5.36
C LYS A 416 -5.71 28.98 5.87
N LYS A 417 -6.59 29.24 6.84
CA LYS A 417 -6.76 30.55 7.46
C LYS A 417 -5.48 30.99 8.19
N LEU A 418 -4.87 30.09 8.95
CA LEU A 418 -3.59 30.33 9.60
C LEU A 418 -2.49 30.62 8.57
N ALA A 419 -2.42 29.81 7.50
CA ALA A 419 -1.44 29.98 6.44
C ALA A 419 -1.55 31.35 5.75
N LYS A 420 -2.77 31.76 5.37
CA LYS A 420 -3.04 33.06 4.76
C LYS A 420 -2.64 34.25 5.65
N LYS A 421 -2.76 34.11 6.97
CA LYS A 421 -2.41 35.18 7.91
C LYS A 421 -0.89 35.37 8.01
N PHE A 422 -0.14 34.26 8.12
CA PHE A 422 1.26 34.31 8.55
C PHE A 422 2.32 34.04 7.47
N LEU A 423 1.94 33.43 6.35
CA LEU A 423 2.84 33.19 5.20
C LEU A 423 2.65 34.29 4.14
N ARG A 424 3.66 34.46 3.26
CA ARG A 424 3.66 35.43 2.15
C ARG A 424 4.03 34.75 0.85
N ASN A 425 3.12 34.81 -0.14
CA ASN A 425 3.22 34.15 -1.45
C ASN A 425 3.84 32.74 -1.39
N PRO A 426 3.29 31.84 -0.53
CA PRO A 426 3.89 30.55 -0.30
C PRO A 426 3.69 29.61 -1.49
N VAL A 427 4.64 28.71 -1.68
CA VAL A 427 4.49 27.58 -2.61
C VAL A 427 3.91 26.39 -1.86
N GLU A 428 2.73 25.92 -2.29
CA GLU A 428 2.11 24.69 -1.78
C GLU A 428 2.71 23.50 -2.51
N VAL A 429 3.47 22.67 -1.80
CA VAL A 429 4.04 21.42 -2.29
C VAL A 429 3.23 20.27 -1.72
N THR A 430 2.53 19.53 -2.56
CA THR A 430 1.78 18.35 -2.13
C THR A 430 2.48 17.10 -2.61
N VAL A 431 2.77 16.20 -1.68
CA VAL A 431 3.31 14.87 -1.95
C VAL A 431 2.32 13.85 -1.43
N SER A 432 1.61 13.20 -2.35
CA SER A 432 0.69 12.12 -2.01
C SER A 432 1.45 10.80 -2.00
N LYS A 433 1.30 10.01 -0.92
CA LYS A 433 1.69 8.60 -0.99
C LYS A 433 0.65 7.84 -1.81
N SER A 434 1.08 6.85 -2.58
CA SER A 434 0.20 5.79 -3.06
C SER A 434 -0.33 5.04 -1.83
N GLN A 435 -1.55 5.37 -1.39
CA GLN A 435 -2.21 4.69 -0.27
C GLN A 435 -2.53 3.22 -0.58
N ASP A 436 -2.37 2.81 -1.83
CA ASP A 436 -2.50 1.44 -2.33
C ASP A 436 -1.53 0.43 -1.66
N LEU A 437 -0.48 0.91 -0.98
CA LEU A 437 0.49 0.06 -0.29
C LEU A 437 -0.02 -0.52 1.05
N ILE A 438 -1.11 0.01 1.61
CA ILE A 438 -1.65 -0.44 2.90
C ILE A 438 -2.92 -1.28 2.69
N SER A 439 -2.82 -2.58 2.95
CA SER A 439 -3.96 -3.49 3.00
C SER A 439 -4.77 -3.26 4.28
N GLN A 440 -5.89 -2.56 4.16
CA GLN A 440 -6.79 -2.29 5.28
C GLN A 440 -7.82 -3.43 5.44
N LYS A 441 -7.86 -4.04 6.63
CA LYS A 441 -8.82 -5.08 7.00
C LYS A 441 -9.67 -4.59 8.17
N VAL A 442 -10.97 -4.39 7.96
CA VAL A 442 -11.90 -3.98 9.02
C VAL A 442 -12.75 -5.16 9.44
N MET A 443 -12.85 -5.41 10.74
CA MET A 443 -13.64 -6.49 11.31
C MET A 443 -14.65 -5.92 12.31
N MET A 444 -15.93 -6.12 12.04
CA MET A 444 -17.00 -5.82 12.98
C MET A 444 -17.03 -6.92 14.05
N VAL A 445 -16.71 -6.58 15.29
CA VAL A 445 -16.57 -7.53 16.41
C VAL A 445 -17.28 -7.01 17.66
N ARG A 446 -17.60 -7.92 18.58
CA ARG A 446 -18.02 -7.54 19.94
C ARG A 446 -16.80 -7.22 20.81
N GLU A 447 -16.97 -6.42 21.86
CA GLU A 447 -15.87 -6.03 22.75
C GLU A 447 -15.18 -7.27 23.38
N SER A 448 -15.95 -8.30 23.71
CA SER A 448 -15.43 -9.57 24.25
C SER A 448 -14.58 -10.39 23.28
N GLU A 449 -14.79 -10.20 21.97
CA GLU A 449 -14.10 -10.95 20.91
C GLU A 449 -12.78 -10.29 20.50
N LYS A 450 -12.55 -9.02 20.86
CA LYS A 450 -11.35 -8.26 20.46
C LYS A 450 -10.06 -8.95 20.90
N PHE A 451 -9.97 -9.40 22.15
CA PHE A 451 -8.75 -10.02 22.67
C PHE A 451 -8.42 -11.34 21.97
N TRP A 452 -9.43 -12.17 21.68
CA TRP A 452 -9.24 -13.42 20.96
C TRP A 452 -8.75 -13.17 19.53
N ASN A 453 -9.35 -12.19 18.83
CA ASN A 453 -8.90 -11.79 17.49
C ASN A 453 -7.49 -11.19 17.53
N LEU A 454 -7.14 -10.40 18.54
CA LEU A 454 -5.79 -9.86 18.73
C LEU A 454 -4.77 -11.00 18.86
N LYS A 455 -5.06 -12.00 19.71
CA LYS A 455 -4.21 -13.18 19.88
C LYS A 455 -4.00 -13.92 18.56
N LYS A 456 -5.07 -14.10 17.77
CA LYS A 456 -4.99 -14.75 16.46
C LYS A 456 -4.07 -13.97 15.50
N LEU A 457 -4.24 -12.65 15.39
CA LEU A 457 -3.42 -11.81 14.51
C LEU A 457 -1.95 -11.81 14.92
N ILE A 458 -1.66 -11.76 16.22
CA ILE A 458 -0.28 -11.85 16.74
C ILE A 458 0.32 -13.24 16.49
N GLY A 459 -0.48 -14.30 16.57
CA GLY A 459 -0.03 -15.66 16.26
C GLY A 459 0.23 -15.90 14.76
N GLU A 460 -0.47 -15.17 13.89
CA GLU A 460 -0.21 -15.16 12.44
C GLU A 460 1.00 -14.28 12.07
N LEU A 461 1.41 -13.38 12.98
CA LEU A 461 2.59 -12.54 12.82
C LEU A 461 3.85 -13.42 12.89
N GLY A 462 4.64 -13.44 11.81
CA GLY A 462 5.90 -14.18 11.80
C GLY A 462 6.86 -13.72 12.91
N GLY A 463 7.74 -14.60 13.39
CA GLY A 463 8.59 -14.35 14.57
C GLY A 463 9.50 -13.11 14.50
N ASP A 464 9.83 -12.65 13.28
CA ASP A 464 10.71 -11.50 13.04
C ASP A 464 9.95 -10.21 12.66
N GLU A 465 8.63 -10.27 12.52
CA GLU A 465 7.80 -9.12 12.16
C GLU A 465 7.35 -8.33 13.40
N THR A 466 7.26 -7.02 13.24
CA THR A 466 6.84 -6.10 14.29
C THR A 466 5.40 -5.65 14.08
N ALA A 467 4.64 -5.58 15.18
CA ALA A 467 3.27 -5.08 15.20
C ALA A 467 3.10 -3.93 16.21
N MET A 468 2.26 -2.96 15.85
CA MET A 468 1.85 -1.88 16.76
C MET A 468 0.36 -1.99 17.03
N VAL A 469 -0.01 -2.07 18.31
CA VAL A 469 -1.39 -2.22 18.77
C VAL A 469 -1.85 -0.91 19.41
N PHE A 470 -2.86 -0.28 18.82
CA PHE A 470 -3.44 0.97 19.32
C PHE A 470 -4.66 0.73 20.19
N VAL A 471 -4.64 1.33 21.38
CA VAL A 471 -5.67 1.20 22.41
C VAL A 471 -6.06 2.58 22.92
N SER A 472 -7.33 2.78 23.25
CA SER A 472 -7.87 4.09 23.63
C SER A 472 -7.39 4.60 25.00
N THR A 473 -7.27 3.72 26.00
CA THR A 473 -7.02 4.11 27.41
C THR A 473 -5.80 3.40 27.99
N GLN A 474 -5.12 4.08 28.92
CA GLN A 474 -3.90 3.55 29.56
C GLN A 474 -4.17 2.28 30.38
N LYS A 475 -5.30 2.23 31.09
CA LYS A 475 -5.70 1.04 31.87
C LYS A 475 -5.90 -0.19 30.98
N LYS A 476 -6.53 -0.03 29.80
CA LYS A 476 -6.67 -1.12 28.83
C LYS A 476 -5.33 -1.58 28.27
N VAL A 477 -4.39 -0.65 28.01
CA VAL A 477 -3.02 -1.00 27.56
C VAL A 477 -2.36 -1.94 28.56
N GLU A 478 -2.33 -1.60 29.85
CA GLU A 478 -1.72 -2.45 30.88
C GLU A 478 -2.40 -3.82 30.99
N SER A 479 -3.74 -3.86 30.90
CA SER A 479 -4.48 -5.12 30.94
C SER A 479 -4.16 -6.03 29.75
N ILE A 480 -4.12 -5.48 28.53
CA ILE A 480 -3.79 -6.22 27.30
C ILE A 480 -2.37 -6.76 27.39
N VAL A 481 -1.42 -5.95 27.85
CA VAL A 481 -0.01 -6.35 27.97
C VAL A 481 0.15 -7.50 28.94
N LYS A 482 -0.44 -7.40 30.15
CA LYS A 482 -0.43 -8.51 31.13
C LYS A 482 -1.00 -9.80 30.55
N ASN A 483 -2.06 -9.69 29.74
CA ASN A 483 -2.67 -10.87 29.12
C ASN A 483 -1.82 -11.44 27.98
N LEU A 484 -1.11 -10.61 27.21
CA LEU A 484 -0.19 -11.05 26.17
C LEU A 484 1.09 -11.67 26.75
N GLU A 485 1.64 -11.10 27.83
CA GLU A 485 2.80 -11.65 28.54
C GLU A 485 2.51 -13.05 29.11
N LYS A 486 1.31 -13.26 29.69
CA LYS A 486 0.87 -14.59 30.16
C LYS A 486 0.81 -15.64 29.06
N LEU A 487 0.57 -15.25 27.81
CA LEU A 487 0.53 -16.18 26.69
C LEU A 487 1.93 -16.63 26.25
N GLY A 488 3.00 -15.88 26.60
CA GLY A 488 4.39 -16.21 26.28
C GLY A 488 4.73 -16.27 24.78
N THR A 489 3.80 -15.89 23.90
CA THR A 489 3.93 -16.02 22.43
C THR A 489 4.61 -14.84 21.77
N CYS A 490 4.69 -13.69 22.45
CA CYS A 490 5.28 -12.48 21.91
C CYS A 490 6.01 -11.67 22.98
N ARG A 491 7.00 -10.89 22.54
CA ARG A 491 7.75 -9.94 23.38
C ARG A 491 7.08 -8.58 23.26
N VAL A 492 6.47 -8.11 24.34
CA VAL A 492 5.61 -6.92 24.34
C VAL A 492 6.30 -5.73 24.99
N ALA A 493 6.15 -4.55 24.39
CA ALA A 493 6.51 -3.26 24.96
C ALA A 493 5.26 -2.41 25.17
N THR A 494 5.34 -1.46 26.10
CA THR A 494 4.20 -0.60 26.50
C THR A 494 4.53 0.85 26.33
N LEU A 495 3.56 1.64 25.84
CA LEU A 495 3.76 3.08 25.69
C LEU A 495 2.48 3.87 25.95
N HIS A 496 2.45 4.60 27.05
CA HIS A 496 1.33 5.46 27.44
C HIS A 496 1.82 6.65 28.28
N GLY A 497 0.93 7.61 28.54
CA GLY A 497 1.27 8.87 29.22
C GLY A 497 1.85 8.68 30.63
N GLY A 498 1.47 7.62 31.35
CA GLY A 498 1.98 7.31 32.69
C GLY A 498 3.41 6.76 32.76
N LYS A 499 4.08 6.49 31.62
CA LYS A 499 5.49 6.08 31.60
C LYS A 499 6.42 7.27 31.70
N SER A 500 7.50 7.15 32.49
CA SER A 500 8.58 8.15 32.53
C SER A 500 9.33 8.20 31.20
N GLN A 501 10.04 9.30 30.91
CA GLN A 501 10.74 9.47 29.64
C GLN A 501 11.80 8.37 29.42
N GLU A 502 12.59 8.04 30.45
CA GLU A 502 13.56 6.95 30.42
C GLU A 502 12.92 5.58 30.11
N GLN A 503 11.76 5.29 30.69
CA GLN A 503 11.01 4.07 30.40
C GLN A 503 10.47 4.03 28.96
N ARG A 504 10.07 5.20 28.42
CA ARG A 504 9.65 5.32 27.02
C ARG A 504 10.82 5.05 26.09
N ASP A 505 11.98 5.64 26.35
CA ASP A 505 13.19 5.49 25.53
C ASP A 505 13.71 4.05 25.56
N THR A 506 13.67 3.39 26.73
CA THR A 506 14.00 1.96 26.87
C THR A 506 13.04 1.08 26.07
N SER A 507 11.73 1.34 26.15
CA SER A 507 10.70 0.58 25.42
C SER A 507 10.85 0.76 23.91
N LEU A 508 11.13 1.99 23.47
CA LEU A 508 11.32 2.33 22.07
C LEU A 508 12.63 1.79 21.50
N GLY A 509 13.73 1.91 22.25
CA GLY A 509 15.02 1.34 21.90
C GLY A 509 14.95 -0.18 21.76
N GLY A 510 14.26 -0.85 22.70
CA GLY A 510 13.97 -2.29 22.62
C GLY A 510 13.09 -2.68 21.42
N PHE A 511 12.12 -1.86 21.05
CA PHE A 511 11.27 -2.12 19.88
C PHE A 511 12.04 -1.93 18.56
N LYS A 512 12.82 -0.84 18.45
CA LYS A 512 13.66 -0.56 17.26
C LYS A 512 14.75 -1.62 17.04
N SER A 513 15.35 -2.10 18.13
CA SER A 513 16.32 -3.21 18.09
C SER A 513 15.69 -4.59 17.89
N LYS A 514 14.36 -4.67 17.70
CA LYS A 514 13.59 -5.93 17.60
C LYS A 514 13.74 -6.86 18.81
N ARG A 515 14.06 -6.32 19.98
CA ARG A 515 13.96 -7.03 21.26
C ARG A 515 12.50 -7.27 21.64
N PHE A 516 11.63 -6.33 21.27
CA PHE A 516 10.18 -6.47 21.39
C PHE A 516 9.55 -6.53 20.00
N ASN A 517 8.61 -7.46 19.81
CA ASN A 517 7.92 -7.65 18.53
C ASN A 517 6.60 -6.88 18.49
N VAL A 518 5.97 -6.68 19.65
CA VAL A 518 4.65 -6.04 19.76
C VAL A 518 4.76 -4.80 20.63
N LEU A 519 4.32 -3.65 20.13
CA LEU A 519 4.24 -2.40 20.89
C LEU A 519 2.78 -2.02 21.10
N VAL A 520 2.32 -2.04 22.35
CA VAL A 520 0.96 -1.63 22.72
C VAL A 520 0.99 -0.18 23.20
N ALA A 521 0.26 0.70 22.52
CA ALA A 521 0.34 2.14 22.75
C ALA A 521 -1.01 2.87 22.70
N THR A 522 -1.07 4.02 23.36
CA THR A 522 -2.17 4.99 23.18
C THR A 522 -1.84 6.03 22.11
N ASP A 523 -2.87 6.71 21.59
CA ASP A 523 -2.74 7.74 20.55
C ASP A 523 -1.82 8.90 20.90
N ILE A 524 -1.68 9.22 22.18
CA ILE A 524 -0.87 10.37 22.65
C ILE A 524 0.59 9.97 22.73
N ALA A 525 0.86 8.79 23.29
CA ALA A 525 2.22 8.33 23.54
C ALA A 525 2.90 7.80 22.26
N SER A 526 2.12 7.38 21.27
CA SER A 526 2.60 6.92 19.97
C SER A 526 3.00 8.04 18.99
N ARG A 527 2.74 9.31 19.34
CA ARG A 527 3.05 10.47 18.49
C ARG A 527 4.55 10.73 18.48
N GLY A 528 5.09 11.13 17.32
CA GLY A 528 6.52 11.40 17.16
C GLY A 528 7.42 10.14 17.06
N ILE A 529 6.87 8.94 17.17
CA ILE A 529 7.66 7.71 17.06
C ILE A 529 7.90 7.35 15.61
N ASP A 530 9.15 7.43 15.17
CA ASP A 530 9.57 6.88 13.89
C ASP A 530 9.96 5.40 14.04
N ALA A 531 8.94 4.54 14.11
CA ALA A 531 9.09 3.10 14.07
C ALA A 531 8.12 2.54 13.03
N GLU A 532 8.66 1.99 11.95
CA GLU A 532 7.89 1.35 10.88
C GLU A 532 7.56 -0.10 11.29
N VAL A 533 6.31 -0.50 11.11
CA VAL A 533 5.84 -1.84 11.50
C VAL A 533 5.24 -2.58 10.32
N ALA A 534 5.32 -3.92 10.36
CA ALA A 534 4.69 -4.77 9.34
C ALA A 534 3.15 -4.74 9.48
N HIS A 535 2.66 -4.71 10.72
CA HIS A 535 1.23 -4.77 11.01
C HIS A 535 0.81 -3.70 12.02
N VAL A 536 -0.15 -2.86 11.64
CA VAL A 536 -0.88 -1.98 12.57
C VAL A 536 -2.19 -2.63 12.98
N ILE A 537 -2.43 -2.76 14.27
CA ILE A 537 -3.67 -3.32 14.82
C ILE A 537 -4.38 -2.23 15.64
N ASN A 538 -5.48 -1.71 15.13
CA ASN A 538 -6.38 -0.83 15.88
C ASN A 538 -7.30 -1.70 16.73
N TYR A 539 -6.89 -1.95 17.99
CA TYR A 539 -7.69 -2.72 18.94
C TYR A 539 -8.96 -1.97 19.34
N ASP A 540 -8.81 -0.67 19.59
CA ASP A 540 -9.93 0.28 19.68
C ASP A 540 -9.90 1.18 18.45
N MET A 541 -11.05 1.49 17.86
CA MET A 541 -11.15 2.45 16.77
C MET A 541 -10.74 3.86 17.23
N ALA A 542 -10.16 4.65 16.32
CA ALA A 542 -9.83 6.05 16.61
C ALA A 542 -11.10 6.90 16.71
N LYS A 543 -11.04 7.99 17.50
CA LYS A 543 -12.19 8.90 17.68
C LYS A 543 -12.59 9.63 16.39
N ASP A 544 -11.62 9.83 15.49
CA ASP A 544 -11.73 10.55 14.24
C ASP A 544 -10.91 9.86 13.14
N ILE A 545 -11.24 10.17 11.88
CA ILE A 545 -10.63 9.52 10.70
C ILE A 545 -9.18 9.96 10.44
N GLU A 546 -8.80 11.13 10.93
CA GLU A 546 -7.45 11.69 10.75
C GLU A 546 -6.46 10.94 11.64
N THR A 547 -6.82 10.74 12.92
CA THR A 547 -6.10 9.87 13.85
C THR A 547 -6.02 8.44 13.32
N TYR A 548 -7.11 7.89 12.78
CA TYR A 548 -7.09 6.59 12.12
C TYR A 548 -6.04 6.51 10.99
N THR A 549 -6.04 7.51 10.10
CA THR A 549 -5.09 7.60 8.98
C THR A 549 -3.64 7.68 9.50
N HIS A 550 -3.41 8.42 10.58
CA HIS A 550 -2.10 8.49 11.23
C HIS A 550 -1.63 7.16 11.85
N ARG A 551 -2.56 6.36 12.40
CA ARG A 551 -2.24 5.04 12.95
C ARG A 551 -1.84 4.07 11.84
N ILE A 552 -2.66 3.92 10.80
CA ILE A 552 -2.37 3.00 9.70
C ILE A 552 -1.12 3.43 8.92
N GLY A 553 -0.85 4.74 8.89
CA GLY A 553 0.38 5.29 8.32
C GLY A 553 1.67 4.92 9.06
N ARG A 554 1.62 4.10 10.13
CA ARG A 554 2.81 3.48 10.76
C ARG A 554 3.31 2.23 10.02
N THR A 555 2.51 1.71 9.09
CA THR A 555 2.93 0.67 8.14
C THR A 555 2.92 1.20 6.70
N GLY A 556 3.34 0.39 5.74
CA GLY A 556 3.27 0.75 4.32
C GLY A 556 4.24 1.85 3.88
N ARG A 557 5.35 2.06 4.62
CA ARG A 557 6.35 3.10 4.32
C ARG A 557 7.51 2.54 3.49
N ALA A 558 8.20 3.45 2.80
CA ALA A 558 9.39 3.14 1.98
C ALA A 558 9.21 2.03 0.92
N GLY A 559 8.00 1.89 0.35
CA GLY A 559 7.70 0.91 -0.70
C GLY A 559 7.41 -0.51 -0.21
N LYS A 560 7.41 -0.76 1.10
CA LYS A 560 6.95 -2.02 1.68
C LYS A 560 5.43 -2.05 1.75
N THR A 561 4.82 -3.20 1.48
CA THR A 561 3.39 -3.42 1.72
C THR A 561 3.14 -3.54 3.21
N GLY A 562 2.09 -2.88 3.70
CA GLY A 562 1.69 -2.89 5.10
C GLY A 562 0.30 -3.48 5.29
N VAL A 563 0.05 -4.09 6.46
CA VAL A 563 -1.30 -4.53 6.83
C VAL A 563 -1.81 -3.67 7.98
N ALA A 564 -3.04 -3.17 7.87
CA ALA A 564 -3.71 -2.47 8.95
C ALA A 564 -5.03 -3.17 9.29
N THR A 565 -5.11 -3.82 10.45
CA THR A 565 -6.34 -4.47 10.91
C THR A 565 -7.05 -3.61 11.95
N THR A 566 -8.36 -3.41 11.80
CA THR A 566 -9.16 -2.56 12.70
C THR A 566 -10.35 -3.31 13.24
N PHE A 567 -10.48 -3.32 14.56
CA PHE A 567 -11.67 -3.82 15.24
C PHE A 567 -12.68 -2.69 15.36
N LEU A 568 -13.88 -2.92 14.82
CA LEU A 568 -14.96 -1.95 14.80
C LEU A 568 -16.13 -2.50 15.63
N THR A 569 -16.64 -1.68 16.54
CA THR A 569 -17.78 -2.02 17.41
C THR A 569 -18.96 -1.11 17.10
N LEU A 570 -20.13 -1.40 17.71
CA LEU A 570 -21.31 -0.53 17.60
C LEU A 570 -21.19 0.79 18.38
N GLU A 571 -20.15 0.96 19.21
CA GLU A 571 -19.88 2.22 19.92
C GLU A 571 -19.23 3.26 18.98
N ASP A 572 -18.57 2.80 17.92
CA ASP A 572 -17.76 3.62 17.01
C ASP A 572 -18.59 4.26 15.87
N LYS A 573 -19.91 4.45 16.08
CA LYS A 573 -20.85 4.93 15.03
C LYS A 573 -20.46 6.27 14.42
N ASN A 574 -19.81 7.13 15.20
CA ASN A 574 -19.38 8.46 14.78
C ASN A 574 -18.36 8.44 13.63
N VAL A 575 -17.60 7.36 13.45
CA VAL A 575 -16.58 7.26 12.38
C VAL A 575 -17.01 6.40 11.21
N PHE A 576 -18.19 5.76 11.26
CA PHE A 576 -18.63 4.78 10.26
C PHE A 576 -18.70 5.36 8.84
N TYR A 577 -19.25 6.57 8.69
CA TYR A 577 -19.37 7.24 7.40
C TYR A 577 -18.01 7.55 6.78
N ASP A 578 -17.13 8.20 7.55
CA ASP A 578 -15.81 8.61 7.06
C ASP A 578 -14.89 7.41 6.83
N LEU A 579 -14.96 6.38 7.68
CA LEU A 579 -14.23 5.12 7.50
C LEU A 579 -14.70 4.39 6.24
N LYS A 580 -16.01 4.26 6.01
CA LYS A 580 -16.54 3.65 4.79
C LYS A 580 -16.05 4.37 3.54
N ARG A 581 -16.12 5.70 3.53
CA ARG A 581 -15.61 6.51 2.40
C ARG A 581 -14.12 6.26 2.18
N LYS A 582 -13.34 6.22 3.26
CA LYS A 582 -11.89 5.96 3.19
C LYS A 582 -11.56 4.59 2.62
N LEU A 583 -12.28 3.55 3.03
CA LEU A 583 -12.09 2.19 2.49
C LEU A 583 -12.43 2.12 1.00
N VAL A 584 -13.51 2.78 0.56
CA VAL A 584 -13.88 2.86 -0.87
C VAL A 584 -12.82 3.61 -1.68
N GLU A 585 -12.34 4.75 -1.17
CA GLU A 585 -11.27 5.54 -1.78
C GLU A 585 -9.98 4.74 -1.96
N CYS A 586 -9.60 3.94 -0.95
CA CYS A 586 -8.41 3.10 -0.99
C CYS A 586 -8.64 1.72 -1.63
N ASN A 587 -9.75 1.51 -2.35
CA ASN A 587 -10.15 0.24 -2.95
C ASN A 587 -10.01 -0.98 -2.01
N SER A 588 -10.28 -0.77 -0.73
CA SER A 588 -10.15 -1.76 0.34
C SER A 588 -11.51 -2.40 0.62
N PRO A 589 -11.55 -3.68 1.05
CA PRO A 589 -12.80 -4.39 1.26
C PRO A 589 -13.61 -3.76 2.39
N VAL A 590 -14.82 -3.31 2.07
CA VAL A 590 -15.77 -2.77 3.06
C VAL A 590 -16.59 -3.92 3.65
N PRO A 591 -16.60 -4.10 4.99
CA PRO A 591 -17.45 -5.11 5.61
C PRO A 591 -18.92 -4.90 5.26
N PRO A 592 -19.67 -5.94 4.83
CA PRO A 592 -21.08 -5.80 4.48
C PRO A 592 -21.93 -5.20 5.60
N GLN A 593 -21.59 -5.52 6.86
CA GLN A 593 -22.23 -4.97 8.05
C GLN A 593 -22.05 -3.44 8.13
N LEU A 594 -20.84 -2.94 7.89
CA LEU A 594 -20.56 -1.50 7.86
C LEU A 594 -21.26 -0.84 6.68
N ALA A 595 -21.22 -1.45 5.49
CA ALA A 595 -21.81 -0.90 4.27
C ALA A 595 -23.33 -0.70 4.38
N ARG A 596 -24.03 -1.61 5.09
CA ARG A 596 -25.49 -1.59 5.30
C ARG A 596 -25.95 -0.69 6.44
N HIS A 597 -25.09 -0.46 7.45
CA HIS A 597 -25.45 0.28 8.67
C HIS A 597 -25.87 1.73 8.39
N GLU A 598 -26.90 2.24 9.09
CA GLU A 598 -27.46 3.57 8.84
C GLU A 598 -26.45 4.70 9.09
N ALA A 599 -25.70 4.62 10.18
CA ALA A 599 -24.64 5.59 10.52
C ALA A 599 -23.50 5.69 9.48
N SER A 600 -23.39 4.75 8.53
CA SER A 600 -22.40 4.82 7.45
C SER A 600 -22.94 5.46 6.17
N LYS A 601 -24.26 5.76 6.11
CA LYS A 601 -24.91 6.38 4.94
C LYS A 601 -24.88 7.90 5.00
N VAL A 602 -24.89 8.46 6.20
CA VAL A 602 -25.01 9.91 6.42
C VAL A 602 -23.83 10.42 7.24
N LYS A 603 -23.34 11.60 6.89
CA LYS A 603 -22.27 12.24 7.64
C LYS A 603 -22.73 12.55 9.09
N PRO A 604 -21.94 12.21 10.11
CA PRO A 604 -22.22 12.55 11.50
C PRO A 604 -22.53 14.05 11.65
N GLY A 605 -23.60 14.39 12.37
CA GLY A 605 -24.00 15.78 12.63
C GLY A 605 -24.87 16.45 11.54
N THR A 606 -25.24 15.75 10.47
CA THR A 606 -26.11 16.32 9.41
C THR A 606 -27.57 16.45 9.85
N PHE A 607 -28.02 15.58 10.76
CA PHE A 607 -29.33 15.71 11.41
C PHE A 607 -29.15 16.27 12.81
N LYS A 608 -29.56 17.51 13.05
CA LYS A 608 -29.98 17.93 14.39
C LYS A 608 -31.22 17.08 14.70
N SER A 609 -31.20 16.31 15.79
CA SER A 609 -32.39 15.62 16.26
C SER A 609 -33.47 16.67 16.53
N GLN A 610 -34.49 16.72 15.69
CA GLN A 610 -35.77 17.31 16.06
C GLN A 610 -36.46 16.29 16.97
N TRP A 611 -36.16 16.35 18.27
CA TRP A 611 -37.01 15.88 19.36
C TRP A 611 -36.76 16.78 20.56
#